data_AF-A0A961Z8T8-F1
#
_entry.id   AF-A0A961Z8T8-F1
#
_cell.length_a   1.000
_cell.length_b   1.000
_cell.length_c   1.000
_cell.angle_alpha   90.00
_cell.angle_beta   90.00
_cell.angle_gamma   90.00
#
_symmetry.space_group_name_H-M   'P 1'
#
loop_
_entity.id
_entity.type
_entity.pdbx_description
1 polymer ?
#
loop_
_entity_poly.entity_id
_entity_poly.type
_entity_poly.pdbx_seq_one_letter_code
_entity_poly.pdbx_strand_id
1 'polypeptide(L)' 'MASNLMILPAVDKSKIRLVRIPPDYRQQEVFRHVTGLIAQVEEQNPDCTWDDVMGMLEDHGFEAVEFQLGPSLD' A
#
# COMPACT_ATOMS: atom_id res chain seq x y z
N MET A 1 13.41 13.23 10.80
CA MET A 1 12.73 11.93 10.92
C MET A 1 12.03 11.66 9.60
N ALA A 2 12.63 10.84 8.74
CA ALA A 2 11.97 10.45 7.50
C ALA A 2 10.97 9.35 7.85
N SER A 3 9.67 9.66 7.78
CA SER A 3 8.65 8.62 7.80
C SER A 3 8.82 7.82 6.51
N ASN A 4 9.12 6.53 6.58
CA ASN A 4 9.14 5.66 5.42
C ASN A 4 7.68 5.47 4.97
N LEU A 5 7.24 6.26 4.00
CA LEU A 5 5.91 6.21 3.42
C LEU A 5 5.96 5.54 2.05
N MET A 6 4.92 4.80 1.72
CA MET A 6 4.72 4.21 0.39
C MET A 6 3.37 4.66 -0.16
N ILE A 7 3.38 5.18 -1.40
CA ILE A 7 2.16 5.42 -2.16
C ILE A 7 1.85 4.15 -2.93
N LEU A 8 0.61 3.65 -2.81
CA LEU A 8 0.05 2.63 -3.68
C LEU A 8 -0.72 3.35 -4.79
N PRO A 9 -0.13 3.49 -5.99
CA PRO A 9 -0.76 4.23 -7.07
C PRO A 9 -1.95 3.45 -7.63
N ALA A 10 -2.95 4.19 -8.08
CA ALA A 10 -4.11 3.65 -8.77
C ALA A 10 -4.52 4.59 -9.90
N VAL A 11 -5.10 4.03 -10.97
CA VAL A 11 -5.67 4.81 -12.08
C VAL A 11 -6.80 5.70 -11.58
N ASP A 12 -7.63 5.17 -10.69
CA ASP A 12 -8.68 5.91 -10.00
C ASP A 12 -8.08 6.61 -8.77
N LYS A 13 -8.14 7.95 -8.75
CA LYS A 13 -7.61 8.78 -7.65
C LYS A 13 -8.23 8.44 -6.30
N SER A 14 -9.49 7.98 -6.25
CA SER A 14 -10.16 7.58 -5.01
C SER A 14 -9.58 6.30 -4.40
N LYS A 15 -8.83 5.52 -5.20
CA LYS A 15 -8.21 4.25 -4.83
C LYS A 15 -6.73 4.37 -4.51
N ILE A 16 -6.14 5.56 -4.67
CA ILE A 16 -4.77 5.79 -4.20
C ILE A 16 -4.75 5.61 -2.69
N ARG A 17 -3.69 4.95 -2.19
CA ARG A 17 -3.47 4.76 -0.75
C ARG A 17 -2.08 5.23 -0.37
N LEU A 18 -1.95 5.71 0.85
CA LEU A 18 -0.67 6.03 1.47
C LEU A 18 -0.54 5.13 2.69
N VAL A 19 0.58 4.41 2.79
CA VAL A 19 0.86 3.56 3.95
C VAL A 19 2.19 3.93 4.59
N ARG A 20 2.25 3.82 5.92
CA ARG A 20 3.50 3.87 6.67
C ARG A 20 4.14 2.48 6.63
N ILE A 21 5.41 2.45 6.24
CA ILE A 21 6.23 1.26 6.24
C ILE A 21 6.77 1.06 7.67
N PRO A 22 6.64 -0.13 8.25
CA PRO A 22 7.23 -0.45 9.54
C PRO A 22 8.77 -0.37 9.50
N PRO A 23 9.42 -0.03 10.63
CA PRO A 23 10.85 0.31 10.67
C PRO A 23 11.78 -0.85 10.31
N ASP A 24 11.30 -2.09 10.37
CA ASP A 24 12.09 -3.31 10.21
C ASP A 24 12.40 -3.66 8.74
N TYR A 25 11.86 -2.90 7.78
CA TYR A 25 12.06 -3.20 6.36
C TYR A 25 13.12 -2.31 5.70
N ARG A 26 13.99 -2.95 4.89
CA ARG A 26 14.84 -2.22 3.93
C ARG A 26 14.00 -1.82 2.72
N GLN A 27 14.16 -0.58 2.24
CA GLN A 27 13.32 0.01 1.19
C GLN A 27 13.10 -0.89 -0.05
N GLN A 28 14.13 -1.61 -0.51
CA GLN A 28 14.03 -2.50 -1.68
C GLN A 28 13.26 -3.80 -1.38
N GLU A 29 13.26 -4.26 -0.14
CA GLU A 29 12.54 -5.48 0.28
C GLU A 29 11.04 -5.19 0.43
N VAL A 30 10.67 -3.97 0.85
CA VAL A 30 9.26 -3.55 1.02
C VAL A 30 8.49 -3.69 -0.30
N PHE A 31 9.03 -3.15 -1.40
CA PHE A 31 8.32 -3.16 -2.68
C PHE A 31 8.00 -4.59 -3.14
N ARG A 32 9.01 -5.48 -3.07
CA ARG A 32 8.83 -6.89 -3.43
C ARG A 32 7.86 -7.59 -2.49
N HIS A 33 7.94 -7.31 -1.20
CA HIS A 33 7.06 -7.90 -0.20
C HIS A 33 5.59 -7.49 -0.42
N VAL A 34 5.33 -6.18 -0.54
CA VAL A 34 3.98 -5.64 -0.81
C VAL A 34 3.42 -6.20 -2.12
N THR A 35 4.23 -6.30 -3.18
CA THR A 35 3.81 -6.95 -4.44
C THR A 35 3.35 -8.40 -4.20
N GLY A 36 4.09 -9.15 -3.39
CA GLY A 36 3.75 -10.53 -3.06
C GLY A 36 2.46 -10.65 -2.24
N LEU A 37 2.25 -9.74 -1.28
CA LEU A 37 1.03 -9.71 -0.47
C LEU A 37 -0.21 -9.40 -1.33
N ILE A 38 -0.11 -8.44 -2.25
CA ILE A 38 -1.20 -8.10 -3.17
C ILE A 38 -1.54 -9.31 -4.05
N ALA A 39 -0.53 -9.93 -4.67
CA ALA A 39 -0.74 -11.11 -5.51
C ALA A 39 -1.37 -12.28 -4.73
N GLN A 40 -0.99 -12.46 -3.47
CA GLN A 40 -1.57 -13.48 -2.60
C GLN A 40 -3.06 -13.23 -2.33
N VAL A 41 -3.45 -11.97 -2.09
CA VAL A 41 -4.86 -11.59 -1.90
C VAL A 41 -5.65 -11.82 -3.20
N GLU A 42 -5.11 -11.41 -4.34
CA GLU A 42 -5.73 -11.59 -5.65
C GLU A 42 -5.91 -13.08 -6.02
N GLU A 43 -4.93 -13.93 -5.67
CA GLU A 43 -5.01 -15.38 -5.91
C GLU A 43 -6.06 -16.06 -5.03
N GLN A 44 -6.19 -15.63 -3.77
CA GLN A 44 -7.18 -16.17 -2.82
C GLN A 44 -8.60 -15.70 -3.13
N ASN A 45 -8.74 -14.47 -3.63
CA ASN A 45 -10.02 -13.88 -3.97
C ASN A 45 -9.90 -13.04 -5.26
N PRO A 46 -10.30 -13.58 -6.42
CA PRO A 46 -10.28 -12.84 -7.69
C PRO A 46 -11.13 -11.57 -7.69
N ASP A 47 -12.14 -11.49 -6.80
CA ASP A 47 -13.00 -10.32 -6.61
C ASP A 47 -12.54 -9.46 -5.42
N CYS A 48 -11.27 -9.57 -5.01
CA CYS A 48 -10.73 -8.82 -3.87
C CYS A 48 -10.90 -7.31 -4.04
N THR A 49 -11.15 -6.67 -2.91
CA THR A 49 -11.30 -5.23 -2.79
C THR A 49 -10.02 -4.60 -2.26
N TRP A 50 -9.95 -3.26 -2.33
CA TRP A 50 -8.85 -2.54 -1.69
C TRP A 50 -8.83 -2.73 -0.18
N ASP A 51 -9.98 -2.94 0.46
CA ASP A 51 -10.05 -3.17 1.90
C ASP A 51 -9.42 -4.51 2.27
N ASP A 52 -9.55 -5.53 1.41
CA ASP A 52 -8.88 -6.83 1.59
C ASP A 52 -7.35 -6.70 1.51
N VAL A 53 -6.87 -5.93 0.52
CA VAL A 53 -5.43 -5.63 0.38
C VAL A 53 -4.92 -4.84 1.58
N MET A 54 -5.68 -3.85 2.05
CA MET A 54 -5.29 -3.04 3.20
C MET A 54 -5.26 -3.88 4.48
N GLY A 55 -6.24 -4.76 4.70
CA GLY A 55 -6.21 -5.69 5.83
C GLY A 55 -4.97 -6.59 5.82
N MET A 56 -4.62 -7.14 4.65
CA MET A 56 -3.38 -7.92 4.50
C MET A 56 -2.13 -7.10 4.83
N LEU A 57 -2.07 -5.84 4.40
CA LEU A 57 -0.94 -4.96 4.72
C LEU A 57 -0.88 -4.61 6.23
N GLU A 58 -2.04 -4.36 6.85
CA GLU A 58 -2.14 -4.10 8.28
C GLU A 58 -1.67 -5.29 9.13
N ASP A 59 -2.04 -6.52 8.73
CA ASP A 59 -1.55 -7.75 9.37
C ASP A 59 -0.01 -7.90 9.31
N HIS A 60 0.64 -7.23 8.35
CA HIS A 60 2.10 -7.21 8.18
C HIS A 60 2.76 -5.95 8.76
N GLY A 61 2.01 -5.14 9.51
CA GLY A 61 2.50 -3.97 10.25
C GLY A 61 2.57 -2.68 9.44
N PHE A 62 1.97 -2.64 8.26
CA PHE A 62 1.76 -1.38 7.54
C PHE A 62 0.57 -0.64 8.12
N GLU A 63 0.62 0.69 8.13
CA GLU A 63 -0.49 1.50 8.65
C GLU A 63 -1.03 2.40 7.56
N ALA A 64 -2.35 2.42 7.37
CA ALA A 64 -3.01 3.39 6.50
C ALA A 64 -2.79 4.82 7.04
N VAL A 65 -2.44 5.75 6.14
CA VAL A 65 -2.24 7.15 6.48
C VAL A 65 -3.20 8.01 5.67
N GLU A 66 -3.96 8.87 6.34
CA GLU A 66 -4.78 9.87 5.66
C GLU A 66 -3.88 10.86 4.90
N PHE A 67 -4.25 11.17 3.65
CA PHE A 67 -3.48 12.06 2.80
C PHE A 67 -4.39 12.88 1.90
N GLN A 68 -3.85 13.99 1.41
CA GLN A 68 -4.50 14.83 0.41
C GLN A 68 -3.67 14.83 -0.87
N LEU A 69 -4.30 14.52 -2.00
CA LEU A 69 -3.67 14.68 -3.31
C LEU A 69 -3.54 16.16 -3.65
N GLY A 70 -2.34 16.56 -4.05
CA GLY A 70 -2.09 17.87 -4.63
C GLY A 70 -2.61 17.97 -6.08
N PRO A 71 -2.52 19.16 -6.69
CA PRO A 71 -2.85 19.33 -8.10
C PRO A 71 -1.92 18.51 -8.99
N SER A 72 -2.46 17.92 -10.07
CA SER A 72 -1.64 17.38 -11.16
C SER A 72 -0.87 18.53 -11.82
N LEU A 73 0.40 18.30 -12.13
CA LEU A 73 1.22 19.23 -12.91
C LEU A 73 1.40 18.77 -14.36
N ASP A 74 0.76 17.65 -14.70
CA ASP A 74 0.70 16.94 -15.97
C ASP A 74 -0.71 16.98 -16.59
#